data_AF-A0A2M8AUU3-F1
#
_entry.id   AF-A0A2M8AUU3-F1
#
_cell.length_a   1.000
_cell.length_b   1.000
_cell.length_c   1.000
_cell.angle_alpha   90.00
_cell.angle_beta   90.00
_cell.angle_gamma   90.00
#
_symmetry.space_group_name_H-M   'P 1'
#
loop_
_entity.id
_entity.type
_entity.pdbx_description
1 polymer ?
#
loop_
_entity_poly.entity_id
_entity_poly.type
_entity_poly.pdbx_seq_one_letter_code
_entity_poly.pdbx_strand_id
1 'polypeptide(L)'
;LVVVDIGLKHWNLESFAQTHMVWIIFIAALVGIIPESGPHLIFVVMFSQGIIPFSVLLTSAIIQDGHGMLPLLSYAPKDAALIKMINIVIGLSCGLILYLMGF
;
A
#
# COMPACT_ATOMS: atom_id res chain seq x y z
N LEU A 1 1.84 -10.43 -9.74
CA LEU A 1 2.93 -11.36 -10.11
C LEU A 1 3.44 -11.04 -11.51
N VAL A 2 2.73 -11.39 -12.60
CA VAL A 2 3.14 -11.02 -13.99
C VAL A 2 3.26 -9.50 -14.21
N VAL A 3 2.36 -8.70 -13.63
CA VAL A 3 2.40 -7.22 -13.74
C VAL A 3 3.64 -6.63 -13.05
N VAL A 4 4.06 -7.22 -11.93
CA VAL A 4 5.26 -6.77 -11.18
C VAL A 4 6.51 -7.13 -11.97
N ASP A 5 6.60 -8.35 -12.50
CA ASP A 5 7.72 -8.78 -13.32
C ASP A 5 7.85 -7.98 -14.62
N ILE A 6 6.74 -7.65 -15.29
CA ILE A 6 6.76 -6.80 -16.49
C ILE A 6 7.21 -5.38 -16.14
N GLY A 7 6.71 -4.83 -15.03
CA GLY A 7 7.10 -3.51 -14.54
C GLY A 7 8.59 -3.42 -14.24
N LEU A 8 9.12 -4.37 -13.46
CA LEU A 8 10.55 -4.42 -13.08
C LEU A 8 11.48 -4.61 -14.28
N LYS A 9 11.02 -5.29 -15.33
CA LYS A 9 11.84 -5.61 -16.51
C LYS A 9 11.86 -4.49 -17.56
N HIS A 10 10.82 -3.64 -17.63
CA HIS A 10 10.70 -2.59 -18.65
C HIS A 10 10.89 -1.17 -18.10
N TRP A 11 10.52 -0.93 -16.85
CA TRP A 11 10.78 0.33 -16.16
C TRP A 11 11.89 0.09 -15.15
N ASN A 12 12.87 0.98 -15.08
CA ASN A 12 13.97 0.94 -14.12
C ASN A 12 13.45 1.28 -12.70
N LEU A 13 12.50 0.48 -12.19
CA LEU A 13 11.75 0.70 -10.94
C LEU A 13 12.67 0.74 -9.72
N GLU A 14 13.78 0.03 -9.79
CA GLU A 14 14.77 -0.06 -8.72
C GLU A 14 15.42 1.32 -8.46
N SER A 15 15.81 2.03 -9.52
CA SER A 15 16.36 3.39 -9.44
C SER A 15 15.31 4.43 -9.01
N PHE A 16 14.06 4.28 -9.46
CA PHE A 16 12.97 5.16 -9.06
C PHE A 16 12.59 4.97 -7.57
N ALA A 17 12.54 3.72 -7.12
CA ALA A 17 12.22 3.39 -5.73
C ALA A 17 13.26 3.93 -4.74
N GLN A 18 14.54 3.84 -5.07
CA GLN A 18 15.61 4.39 -4.23
C GLN A 18 15.58 5.92 -4.13
N THR A 19 15.09 6.62 -5.16
CA THR A 19 15.07 8.10 -5.20
C THR A 19 13.78 8.68 -4.64
N HIS A 20 12.67 7.94 -4.70
CA HIS A 20 11.32 8.45 -4.43
C HIS A 20 10.51 7.53 -3.50
N MET A 21 11.14 6.94 -2.49
CA MET A 21 10.48 5.98 -1.59
C MET A 21 9.24 6.56 -0.88
N VAL A 22 9.27 7.84 -0.52
CA VAL A 22 8.10 8.55 0.04
C VAL A 22 6.90 8.53 -0.92
N TRP A 23 7.14 8.67 -2.23
CA TRP A 23 6.06 8.57 -3.22
C TRP A 23 5.48 7.17 -3.28
N ILE A 24 6.31 6.13 -3.12
CA ILE A 24 5.84 4.74 -3.06
C ILE A 24 4.94 4.52 -1.84
N ILE A 25 5.23 5.13 -0.69
CA ILE A 25 4.35 5.10 0.50
C ILE A 25 2.97 5.69 0.16
N PHE A 26 2.92 6.83 -0.52
CA PHE A 26 1.63 7.43 -0.94
C PHE A 26 0.90 6.59 -1.99
N ILE A 27 1.62 5.99 -2.94
CA ILE A 27 1.03 5.06 -3.92
C ILE A 27 0.47 3.83 -3.20
N ALA A 28 1.21 3.27 -2.24
CA ALA A 28 0.76 2.15 -1.41
C ALA A 28 -0.50 2.49 -0.61
N ALA A 29 -0.58 3.72 -0.09
CA ALA A 29 -1.78 4.22 0.56
C ALA A 29 -2.97 4.31 -0.40
N LEU A 30 -2.78 4.89 -1.59
CA LEU A 30 -3.84 5.00 -2.61
C LEU A 30 -4.33 3.62 -3.08
N VAL A 31 -3.41 2.70 -3.33
CA VAL A 31 -3.75 1.33 -3.73
C VAL A 31 -4.50 0.60 -2.62
N GLY A 32 -4.11 0.79 -1.36
CA GLY A 32 -4.80 0.21 -0.20
C GLY A 32 -6.24 0.70 -0.01
N ILE A 33 -6.66 1.80 -0.66
CA ILE A 33 -8.06 2.26 -0.63
C ILE A 33 -8.98 1.22 -1.27
N ILE A 34 -8.47 0.48 -2.27
CA ILE A 34 -9.24 -0.53 -3.00
C ILE A 34 -9.62 -1.67 -2.03
N PRO A 35 -10.92 -1.93 -1.81
CA PRO A 35 -11.40 -2.97 -0.88
C PRO A 35 -11.28 -4.38 -1.48
N GLU A 36 -10.05 -4.81 -1.78
CA GLU A 36 -9.72 -6.08 -2.41
C GLU A 36 -8.34 -6.54 -1.96
N SER A 37 -8.06 -7.85 -1.90
CA SER A 37 -6.73 -8.36 -1.51
C SER A 37 -5.68 -8.27 -2.61
N GLY A 38 -6.08 -8.35 -3.89
CA GLY A 38 -5.19 -8.45 -5.05
C GLY A 38 -4.17 -7.32 -5.17
N PRO A 39 -4.57 -6.03 -5.15
CA PRO A 39 -3.64 -4.92 -5.33
C PRO A 39 -2.52 -4.86 -4.27
N HIS A 40 -2.79 -5.20 -3.01
CA HIS A 40 -1.77 -5.25 -1.96
C HIS A 40 -0.70 -6.33 -2.17
N LEU A 41 -1.04 -7.45 -2.83
CA LEU A 41 -0.07 -8.52 -3.10
C LEU A 41 1.12 -8.02 -3.93
N ILE A 42 0.95 -6.93 -4.69
CA ILE A 42 2.06 -6.27 -5.38
C ILE A 42 3.15 -5.86 -4.38
N PHE A 43 2.78 -5.20 -3.27
CA PHE A 43 3.73 -4.76 -2.25
C PHE A 43 4.31 -5.93 -1.46
N VAL A 44 3.54 -6.99 -1.22
CA VAL A 44 4.07 -8.22 -0.60
C VAL A 44 5.20 -8.82 -1.45
N VAL A 45 4.99 -8.92 -2.76
CA VAL A 45 6.00 -9.44 -3.70
C VAL A 45 7.20 -8.51 -3.77
N MET A 46 6.99 -7.20 -3.95
CA MET A 46 8.08 -6.22 -4.01
C MET A 46 8.93 -6.23 -2.73
N PHE A 47 8.30 -6.38 -1.55
CA PHE A 47 9.00 -6.51 -0.28
C PHE A 47 9.79 -7.82 -0.20
N SER A 48 9.20 -8.95 -0.60
CA SER A 48 9.89 -10.26 -0.63
C SER A 48 11.11 -10.28 -1.56
N GLN A 49 11.10 -9.45 -2.59
CA GLN A 49 12.19 -9.26 -3.55
C GLN A 49 13.21 -8.20 -3.08
N GLY A 50 12.99 -7.55 -1.93
CA GLY A 50 13.88 -6.52 -1.39
C GLY A 50 13.82 -5.17 -2.10
N ILE A 51 12.80 -4.93 -2.94
CA ILE A 51 12.67 -3.71 -3.76
C ILE A 51 12.13 -2.53 -2.94
N ILE A 52 11.24 -2.82 -1.99
CA ILE A 52 10.64 -1.82 -1.10
C ILE A 52 10.92 -2.16 0.38
N PRO A 53 11.00 -1.13 1.24
CA PRO A 53 11.15 -1.31 2.68
C PRO A 53 9.86 -1.78 3.36
N PHE A 54 9.98 -2.19 4.62
CA PHE A 54 8.85 -2.67 5.42
C PHE A 54 7.82 -1.56 5.65
N SER A 55 8.26 -0.30 5.77
CA SER A 55 7.38 0.86 5.89
C SER A 55 6.31 0.94 4.79
N VAL A 56 6.68 0.68 3.53
CA VAL A 56 5.74 0.69 2.40
C VAL A 56 4.75 -0.48 2.50
N LEU A 57 5.25 -1.68 2.77
CA LEU A 57 4.40 -2.86 2.94
C LEU A 57 3.37 -2.64 4.04
N LEU A 58 3.82 -2.17 5.21
CA LEU A 58 2.97 -1.92 6.37
C LEU A 58 1.91 -0.86 6.06
N THR A 59 2.28 0.21 5.36
CA THR A 59 1.34 1.26 4.94
C THR A 59 0.18 0.66 4.16
N SER A 60 0.47 -0.15 3.13
CA SER A 60 -0.58 -0.80 2.34
C SER A 60 -1.40 -1.82 3.16
N ALA A 61 -0.76 -2.54 4.07
CA ALA A 61 -1.39 -3.57 4.89
C ALA A 61 -2.42 -2.97 5.87
N ILE A 62 -2.12 -1.82 6.46
CA ILE A 62 -3.05 -1.12 7.37
C ILE A 62 -4.23 -0.53 6.59
N ILE A 63 -3.98 0.03 5.41
CA ILE A 63 -5.01 0.77 4.68
C ILE A 63 -6.00 -0.16 3.98
N GLN A 64 -5.58 -1.39 3.64
CA GLN A 64 -6.42 -2.35 2.95
C GLN A 64 -7.32 -3.15 3.89
N ASP A 65 -8.63 -3.08 3.66
CA ASP A 65 -9.67 -3.70 4.51
C ASP A 65 -10.20 -5.05 3.96
N GLY A 66 -9.73 -5.48 2.79
CA GLY A 66 -10.20 -6.69 2.11
C GLY A 66 -11.68 -6.66 1.74
N HIS A 67 -12.25 -7.84 1.42
CA HIS A 67 -13.64 -7.94 0.93
C HIS A 67 -14.70 -7.63 1.98
N GLY A 68 -14.36 -7.63 3.27
CA GLY A 68 -15.28 -7.28 4.36
C GLY A 68 -15.78 -5.83 4.31
N MET A 69 -15.04 -4.95 3.62
CA MET A 69 -15.45 -3.56 3.40
C MET A 69 -16.54 -3.43 2.32
N LEU A 70 -16.71 -4.40 1.41
CA LEU A 70 -17.69 -4.30 0.32
C LEU A 70 -19.15 -4.29 0.82
N PRO A 71 -19.58 -5.18 1.73
CA PRO A 71 -20.91 -5.10 2.32
C PRO A 71 -21.13 -3.79 3.10
N LEU A 72 -20.11 -3.32 3.81
CA LEU A 72 -20.20 -2.08 4.59
C LEU A 72 -20.33 -0.86 3.68
N LEU A 73 -19.61 -0.84 2.55
CA LEU A 73 -19.73 0.21 1.54
C LEU A 73 -21.14 0.26 0.94
N SER A 74 -21.79 -0.89 0.78
CA SER A 74 -23.17 -1.00 0.30
C SER A 74 -24.19 -0.56 1.35
N TYR A 75 -24.05 -1.02 2.59
CA TYR A 75 -25.04 -0.81 3.67
C TYR A 75 -24.88 0.54 4.38
N ALA A 76 -23.65 0.95 4.67
CA ALA A 76 -23.31 2.14 5.45
C ALA A 76 -22.08 2.86 4.85
N PRO A 77 -22.21 3.51 3.68
CA PRO A 77 -21.09 4.14 2.98
C PRO A 77 -20.38 5.23 3.80
N LYS A 78 -21.10 5.89 4.71
CA LYS A 78 -20.51 6.88 5.63
C LYS A 78 -19.54 6.22 6.61
N ASP A 79 -19.92 5.08 7.17
CA ASP A 79 -19.10 4.35 8.13
C ASP A 79 -17.90 3.71 7.42
N ALA A 80 -18.12 3.17 6.21
CA ALA A 80 -17.04 2.68 5.35
C ALA A 80 -16.01 3.78 5.04
N ALA A 81 -16.46 4.99 4.70
CA ALA A 81 -15.57 6.13 4.45
C ALA A 81 -14.82 6.57 5.72
N LEU A 82 -15.49 6.56 6.88
CA LEU A 82 -14.86 6.91 8.16
C LEU A 82 -13.76 5.93 8.54
N ILE A 83 -14.04 4.62 8.49
CA ILE A 83 -13.04 3.57 8.74
C ILE A 83 -11.87 3.72 7.76
N LYS A 84 -12.17 3.93 6.48
CA LYS A 84 -11.11 4.10 5.48
C LYS A 84 -10.22 5.31 5.79
N MET A 85 -10.82 6.44 6.19
CA MET A 85 -10.06 7.63 6.56
C MET A 85 -9.15 7.39 7.78
N ILE A 86 -9.67 6.69 8.79
CA ILE A 86 -8.89 6.30 9.99
C ILE A 86 -7.70 5.44 9.56
N ASN A 87 -7.93 4.42 8.73
CA ASN A 87 -6.87 3.53 8.27
C ASN A 87 -5.83 4.26 7.43
N ILE A 88 -6.24 5.18 6.54
CA ILE A 88 -5.30 6.03 5.77
C ILE A 88 -4.41 6.85 6.70
N VAL A 89 -5.00 7.51 7.69
CA VAL A 89 -4.25 8.33 8.65
C VAL A 89 -3.26 7.48 9.44
N ILE A 90 -3.71 6.37 10.02
CA ILE A 90 -2.85 5.47 10.79
C ILE A 90 -1.76 4.87 9.90
N GLY A 91 -2.12 4.35 8.72
CA GLY A 91 -1.20 3.71 7.78
C GLY A 91 -0.10 4.65 7.30
N LEU A 92 -0.45 5.87 6.88
CA LEU A 92 0.53 6.87 6.48
C LEU A 92 1.41 7.33 7.65
N SER A 93 0.82 7.51 8.83
CA SER A 93 1.58 7.92 10.03
C SER A 93 2.61 6.86 10.41
N CYS A 94 2.19 5.60 10.55
CA CYS A 94 3.08 4.48 10.85
C CYS A 94 4.13 4.27 9.75
N GLY A 95 3.72 4.31 8.48
CA GLY A 95 4.60 4.16 7.33
C GLY A 95 5.70 5.21 7.27
N LEU A 96 5.34 6.49 7.40
CA LEU A 96 6.32 7.59 7.38
C LEU A 96 7.25 7.54 8.59
N ILE A 97 6.73 7.24 9.79
CA ILE A 97 7.57 7.11 11.00
C ILE A 97 8.59 5.99 10.81
N LEU A 98 8.17 4.80 10.36
CA LEU A 98 9.08 3.69 10.13
C LEU A 98 10.10 3.99 9.04
N TYR A 99 9.69 4.64 7.95
CA TYR A 99 10.59 5.06 6.89
C TYR A 99 11.67 6.02 7.41
N LEU A 100 11.30 7.00 8.25
CA LEU A 100 12.24 7.93 8.88
C LEU A 100 13.18 7.22 9.87
N MET A 101 12.75 6.12 10.47
CA MET A 101 13.58 5.25 11.32
C MET A 101 14.49 4.30 10.53
N GLY A 102 14.40 4.31 9.19
CA GLY A 102 15.20 3.47 8.31
C GLY A 102 14.62 2.08 8.02
N PHE A 103 13.32 1.87 8.26
CA PHE A 103 12.60 0.62 8.04
C PHE A 103 11.71 0.61 6.80
#